data_AF-A0A0Q6ZC16-F1
#
_entry.id   AF-A0A0Q6ZC16-F1
#
_cell.length_a   1.000
_cell.length_b   1.000
_cell.length_c   1.000
_cell.angle_alpha   90.00
_cell.angle_beta   90.00
_cell.angle_gamma   90.00
#
_symmetry.space_group_name_H-M   'P 1'
#
loop_
_entity.id
_entity.type
_entity.pdbx_description
1 polymer ?
#
loop_
_entity_poly.entity_id
_entity_poly.type
_entity_poly.pdbx_seq_one_letter_code
_entity_poly.pdbx_strand_id
1 'polypeptide(L)'
;MRKLSIAFACLVALSAPAFAQEAGVEAAAKPARASALKVAMSEIAILRYRAALKLSAAQEKYWPAVASALRALAREPQINEAAVRRFAPAASALFANLDDHQKQVAMGLVQKAGLTQYAALF
;
A
#
# COMPACT_ATOMS: atom_id res chain seq x y z
N MET A 1 32.16 50.82 8.07
CA MET A 1 31.20 50.51 7.00
C MET A 1 30.32 49.36 7.44
N ARG A 2 28.99 49.58 7.46
CA ARG A 2 27.95 48.70 8.01
C ARG A 2 27.74 47.47 7.13
N LYS A 3 27.68 46.26 7.70
CA LYS A 3 26.98 45.10 7.11
C LYS A 3 26.35 44.24 8.22
N LEU A 4 25.03 44.08 8.10
CA LEU A 4 24.15 43.27 8.94
C LEU A 4 24.39 41.77 8.74
N SER A 5 24.19 40.97 9.79
CA SER A 5 23.86 39.53 9.73
C SER A 5 23.18 39.15 11.06
N ILE A 6 21.84 39.22 11.10
CA ILE A 6 20.93 38.05 11.11
C ILE A 6 21.17 37.16 12.33
N ALA A 7 20.37 37.41 13.37
CA ALA A 7 20.30 36.59 14.57
C ALA A 7 19.66 35.23 14.24
N PHE A 8 20.46 34.17 14.32
CA PHE A 8 20.01 32.79 14.30
C PHE A 8 19.74 32.37 15.74
N ALA A 9 18.50 32.53 16.21
CA ALA A 9 18.07 31.98 17.49
C ALA A 9 17.77 30.48 17.30
N CYS A 10 18.82 29.66 17.41
CA CYS A 10 18.71 28.22 17.57
C CYS A 10 18.26 27.95 19.02
N LEU A 11 16.96 27.70 19.22
CA LEU A 11 16.47 27.15 20.48
C LEU A 11 16.28 25.64 20.30
N VAL A 12 17.31 24.87 20.66
CA VAL A 12 17.19 23.43 20.87
C VAL A 12 16.56 23.23 22.24
N ALA A 13 15.28 22.85 22.27
CA ALA A 13 14.65 22.27 23.44
C ALA A 13 14.53 20.75 23.21
N LEU A 14 15.43 19.99 23.83
CA LEU A 14 15.24 18.56 24.05
C LEU A 14 14.06 18.37 25.01
N SER A 15 13.03 17.63 24.58
CA SER A 15 12.18 16.88 25.50
C SER A 15 11.65 15.62 24.82
N ALA A 16 11.85 14.49 25.50
CA ALA A 16 11.49 13.14 25.10
C ALA A 16 9.96 12.93 25.01
N PRO A 17 9.45 11.87 24.35
CA PRO A 17 8.03 11.73 24.04
C PRO A 17 7.28 11.28 25.29
N ALA A 18 6.44 12.16 25.84
CA ALA A 18 5.37 11.73 26.71
C ALA A 18 4.25 11.16 25.81
N PHE A 19 4.01 9.85 25.90
CA PHE A 19 2.76 9.24 25.45
C PHE A 19 1.62 9.85 26.29
N ALA A 20 1.11 11.00 25.84
CA ALA A 20 -0.16 11.53 26.29
C ALA A 20 -1.24 10.99 25.34
N GLN A 21 -1.87 9.89 25.76
CA GLN A 21 -3.18 9.50 25.26
C GLN A 21 -4.19 10.57 25.69
N GLU A 22 -4.34 11.61 24.88
CA GLU A 22 -5.56 12.43 24.92
C GLU A 22 -6.65 11.67 24.18
N ALA A 23 -7.57 11.09 24.96
CA ALA A 23 -8.88 10.68 24.52
C ALA A 23 -9.60 11.92 23.96
N GLY A 24 -9.67 12.04 22.63
CA GLY A 24 -10.33 13.20 22.04
C GLY A 24 -10.25 13.44 20.53
N VAL A 25 -9.69 12.55 19.69
CA VAL A 25 -9.86 12.60 18.22
C VAL A 25 -9.84 11.19 17.61
N GLU A 26 -10.70 10.29 18.08
CA GLU A 26 -11.02 9.06 17.33
C GLU A 26 -12.23 9.32 16.42
N ALA A 27 -12.04 9.85 15.20
CA ALA A 27 -13.04 9.70 14.12
C ALA A 27 -12.59 10.10 12.70
N ALA A 28 -11.49 10.84 12.50
CA ALA A 28 -11.24 11.47 11.20
C ALA A 28 -10.12 10.84 10.34
N ALA A 29 -9.53 9.71 10.75
CA ALA A 29 -8.46 9.04 9.98
C ALA A 29 -8.96 8.13 8.81
N LYS A 30 -10.28 7.93 8.67
CA LYS A 30 -10.87 6.98 7.70
C LYS A 30 -10.83 7.39 6.21
N PRO A 31 -11.05 8.66 5.80
CA PRO A 31 -11.16 8.97 4.38
C PRO A 31 -9.81 8.99 3.65
N ALA A 32 -8.74 9.49 4.29
CA ALA A 32 -7.42 9.58 3.64
C ALA A 32 -6.83 8.19 3.30
N ARG A 33 -6.96 7.21 4.20
CA ARG A 33 -6.54 5.82 3.95
C ARG A 33 -7.36 5.15 2.85
N ALA A 34 -8.67 5.34 2.84
CA ALA A 34 -9.53 4.79 1.78
C ALA A 34 -9.21 5.38 0.40
N SER A 35 -8.91 6.68 0.34
CA SER A 35 -8.48 7.35 -0.90
C SER A 35 -7.12 6.88 -1.38
N ALA A 36 -6.13 6.73 -0.48
CA ALA A 36 -4.80 6.20 -0.84
C ALA A 36 -4.87 4.76 -1.38
N LEU A 37 -5.73 3.93 -0.78
CA LEU A 37 -5.96 2.56 -1.21
C LEU A 37 -6.63 2.48 -2.59
N LYS A 38 -7.61 3.36 -2.87
CA LYS A 38 -8.20 3.50 -4.21
C LYS A 38 -7.17 3.92 -5.26
N VAL A 39 -6.25 4.82 -4.91
CA VAL A 39 -5.15 5.23 -5.81
C VAL A 39 -4.19 4.05 -6.06
N ALA A 40 -3.85 3.29 -5.02
CA ALA A 40 -3.01 2.10 -5.14
C ALA A 40 -3.66 0.97 -5.95
N MET A 41 -4.99 0.89 -5.99
CA MET A 41 -5.72 -0.11 -6.79
C MET A 41 -6.27 0.46 -8.11
N SER A 42 -5.85 1.65 -8.52
CA SER A 42 -6.26 2.27 -9.78
C SER A 42 -5.81 1.47 -11.00
N GLU A 43 -6.46 1.66 -12.14
CA GLU A 43 -6.11 0.97 -13.40
C GLU A 43 -4.64 1.18 -13.78
N ILE A 44 -4.13 2.40 -13.59
CA ILE A 44 -2.72 2.74 -13.82
C ILE A 44 -1.82 1.98 -12.85
N ALA A 45 -2.20 1.87 -11.57
CA ALA A 45 -1.43 1.12 -10.60
C ALA A 45 -1.41 -0.38 -10.91
N ILE A 46 -2.54 -0.96 -11.34
CA ILE A 46 -2.64 -2.36 -11.77
C ILE A 46 -1.68 -2.62 -12.95
N LEU A 47 -1.64 -1.74 -13.96
CA LEU A 47 -0.71 -1.86 -15.08
C LEU A 47 0.76 -1.72 -14.63
N ARG A 48 1.05 -0.81 -13.69
CA ARG A 48 2.39 -0.67 -13.10
C ARG A 48 2.80 -1.92 -12.33
N TYR A 49 1.88 -2.58 -11.63
CA TYR A 49 2.13 -3.83 -10.92
C TYR A 49 2.48 -4.96 -11.87
N ARG A 50 1.77 -5.09 -12.99
CA ARG A 50 2.12 -6.04 -14.06
C ARG A 50 3.55 -5.82 -14.55
N ALA A 51 3.91 -4.57 -14.86
CA ALA A 51 5.23 -4.23 -15.36
C ALA A 51 6.33 -4.45 -14.31
N ALA A 52 6.06 -4.15 -13.04
CA ALA A 52 7.01 -4.35 -11.95
C ALA A 52 7.27 -5.83 -11.66
N LEU A 53 6.24 -6.68 -11.76
CA LEU A 53 6.37 -8.12 -11.54
C LEU A 53 7.14 -8.82 -12.67
N LYS A 54 7.33 -8.20 -13.84
CA LYS A 54 8.05 -8.79 -14.99
C LYS A 54 7.61 -10.23 -15.25
N LEU A 55 6.31 -10.43 -15.44
CA LEU A 55 5.72 -11.76 -15.59
C LEU A 55 6.24 -12.46 -16.85
N SER A 56 6.55 -13.75 -16.73
CA SER A 56 6.86 -14.60 -17.88
C SER A 56 5.59 -14.93 -18.68
N ALA A 57 5.74 -15.38 -19.94
CA ALA A 57 4.60 -15.74 -20.79
C ALA A 57 3.66 -16.79 -20.16
N ALA A 58 4.21 -17.73 -19.38
CA ALA A 58 3.42 -18.71 -18.64
C ALA A 58 2.64 -18.06 -17.48
N GLN A 59 3.24 -17.11 -16.78
CA GLN A 59 2.62 -16.39 -15.66
C GLN A 59 1.56 -15.38 -16.13
N GLU A 60 1.75 -14.76 -17.30
CA GLU A 60 0.81 -13.80 -17.88
C GLU A 60 -0.58 -14.41 -18.11
N LYS A 61 -0.68 -15.73 -18.28
CA LYS A 61 -1.96 -16.43 -18.38
C LYS A 61 -2.83 -16.27 -17.13
N TYR A 62 -2.23 -16.09 -15.96
CA TYR A 62 -2.93 -15.89 -14.68
C TYR A 62 -3.23 -14.41 -14.39
N TRP A 63 -2.56 -13.48 -15.09
CA TRP A 63 -2.72 -12.04 -14.86
C TRP A 63 -4.15 -11.51 -15.04
N PRO A 64 -4.95 -11.93 -16.05
CA PRO A 64 -6.32 -11.44 -16.20
C PRO A 64 -7.20 -11.69 -14.98
N ALA A 65 -7.05 -12.84 -14.32
CA ALA A 65 -7.78 -13.17 -13.09
C ALA A 65 -7.37 -12.24 -11.94
N VAL A 66 -6.05 -12.03 -11.76
CA VAL A 66 -5.52 -11.11 -10.74
C VAL A 66 -5.97 -9.67 -11.00
N ALA A 67 -5.85 -9.17 -12.23
CA ALA A 67 -6.26 -7.83 -12.59
C ALA A 67 -7.77 -7.61 -12.39
N SER A 68 -8.61 -8.59 -12.75
CA SER A 68 -10.04 -8.53 -12.47
C SER A 68 -10.33 -8.42 -10.97
N ALA A 69 -9.64 -9.23 -10.17
CA ALA A 69 -9.84 -9.26 -8.74
C ALA A 69 -9.30 -7.99 -8.05
N LEU A 70 -8.18 -7.41 -8.50
CA LEU A 70 -7.71 -6.09 -8.06
C LEU A 70 -8.70 -4.98 -8.41
N ARG A 71 -9.29 -5.00 -9.63
CA ARG A 71 -10.34 -4.04 -10.02
C ARG A 71 -11.60 -4.19 -9.19
N ALA A 72 -12.01 -5.43 -8.88
CA ALA A 72 -13.14 -5.68 -8.00
C ALA A 72 -12.87 -5.11 -6.59
N LEU A 73 -11.67 -5.35 -6.07
CA LEU A 73 -11.22 -4.84 -4.78
C LEU A 73 -11.19 -3.29 -4.76
N ALA A 74 -10.76 -2.65 -5.85
CA ALA A 74 -10.79 -1.18 -6.00
C ALA A 74 -12.20 -0.58 -5.98
N ARG A 75 -13.21 -1.35 -6.38
CA ARG A 75 -14.62 -0.93 -6.39
C ARG A 75 -15.30 -1.12 -5.04
N GLU A 76 -14.73 -1.92 -4.14
CA GLU A 76 -15.28 -2.13 -2.81
C GLU A 76 -15.27 -0.81 -2.01
N PRO A 77 -16.37 -0.44 -1.35
CA PRO A 77 -16.45 0.78 -0.55
C PRO A 77 -15.56 0.69 0.71
N GLN A 78 -15.35 -0.52 1.22
CA GLN A 78 -14.45 -0.80 2.34
C GLN A 78 -13.67 -2.08 2.08
N ILE A 79 -12.35 -1.98 2.24
CA ILE A 79 -11.46 -3.12 2.05
C ILE A 79 -11.29 -3.81 3.39
N ASN A 80 -12.06 -4.88 3.55
CA ASN A 80 -12.05 -5.73 4.72
C ASN A 80 -11.40 -7.08 4.41
N GLU A 81 -11.14 -7.85 5.46
CA GLU A 81 -10.56 -9.18 5.34
C GLU A 81 -11.37 -10.09 4.41
N ALA A 82 -12.71 -9.99 4.43
CA ALA A 82 -13.58 -10.79 3.56
C ALA A 82 -13.35 -10.48 2.07
N ALA A 83 -13.20 -9.21 1.71
CA ALA A 83 -12.88 -8.78 0.34
C ALA A 83 -11.50 -9.29 -0.08
N VAL A 84 -10.51 -9.27 0.82
CA VAL A 84 -9.17 -9.79 0.54
C VAL A 84 -9.15 -11.32 0.44
N ARG A 85 -9.89 -12.03 1.28
CA ARG A 85 -10.06 -13.50 1.19
C ARG A 85 -10.71 -13.92 -0.11
N ARG A 86 -11.61 -13.12 -0.67
CA ARG A 86 -12.18 -13.36 -2.02
C ARG A 86 -11.15 -13.15 -3.14
N PHE A 87 -10.17 -12.28 -2.92
CA PHE A 87 -9.07 -12.03 -3.85
C PHE A 87 -8.00 -13.13 -3.81
N ALA A 88 -7.76 -13.73 -2.63
CA ALA A 88 -6.70 -14.72 -2.43
C ALA A 88 -6.65 -15.82 -3.51
N PRO A 89 -7.74 -16.53 -3.88
CA PRO A 89 -7.69 -17.60 -4.87
C PRO A 89 -7.24 -17.15 -6.27
N ALA A 90 -7.60 -15.93 -6.67
CA ALA A 90 -7.22 -15.38 -7.97
C ALA A 90 -5.73 -15.06 -8.02
N ALA A 91 -5.16 -14.61 -6.90
CA ALA A 91 -3.74 -14.32 -6.76
C ALA A 91 -2.90 -15.57 -6.47
N SER A 92 -3.44 -16.60 -5.81
CA SER A 92 -2.70 -17.80 -5.40
C SER A 92 -2.03 -18.51 -6.57
N ALA A 93 -2.72 -18.67 -7.70
CA ALA A 93 -2.15 -19.33 -8.88
C ALA A 93 -0.97 -18.56 -9.49
N LEU A 94 -1.07 -17.23 -9.52
CA LEU A 94 0.05 -16.38 -9.95
C LEU A 94 1.19 -16.46 -8.93
N PHE A 95 0.89 -16.26 -7.64
CA PHE A 95 1.86 -16.22 -6.54
C PHE A 95 2.63 -17.53 -6.38
N ALA A 96 1.98 -18.67 -6.57
CA ALA A 96 2.61 -20.00 -6.56
C ALA A 96 3.63 -20.17 -7.71
N ASN A 97 3.42 -19.49 -8.84
CA ASN A 97 4.32 -19.52 -9.98
C ASN A 97 5.33 -18.35 -10.00
N LEU A 98 5.28 -17.43 -9.04
CA LEU A 98 6.25 -16.34 -8.93
C LEU A 98 7.59 -16.86 -8.41
N ASP A 99 8.69 -16.31 -8.94
CA ASP A 99 10.02 -16.50 -8.37
C ASP A 99 10.22 -15.65 -7.09
N ASP A 100 11.32 -15.86 -6.38
CA ASP A 100 11.60 -15.20 -5.10
C ASP A 100 11.72 -13.67 -5.24
N HIS A 101 12.33 -13.19 -6.34
CA HIS A 101 12.44 -11.76 -6.61
C HIS A 101 11.06 -11.16 -6.88
N GLN A 102 10.22 -11.83 -7.67
CA GLN A 102 8.86 -11.41 -7.97
C GLN A 102 7.98 -11.40 -6.71
N LYS A 103 8.16 -12.35 -5.79
CA LYS A 103 7.47 -12.35 -4.48
C LYS A 103 7.87 -11.16 -3.61
N GLN A 104 9.16 -10.81 -3.58
CA GLN A 104 9.63 -9.61 -2.88
C GLN A 104 9.03 -8.33 -3.47
N VAL A 105 8.98 -8.24 -4.81
CA VAL A 105 8.31 -7.13 -5.50
C VAL A 105 6.83 -7.10 -5.13
N ALA A 106 6.11 -8.21 -5.23
CA ALA A 106 4.70 -8.32 -4.89
C ALA A 106 4.43 -7.86 -3.45
N MET A 107 5.25 -8.29 -2.49
CA MET A 107 5.13 -7.90 -1.08
C MET A 107 5.38 -6.39 -0.89
N GLY A 108 6.36 -5.82 -1.62
CA GLY A 108 6.57 -4.38 -1.64
C GLY A 108 5.38 -3.60 -2.22
N LEU A 109 4.65 -4.17 -3.18
CA LEU A 109 3.42 -3.58 -3.72
C LEU A 109 2.29 -3.62 -2.68
N VAL A 110 2.12 -4.74 -1.98
CA VAL A 110 1.15 -4.90 -0.87
C VAL A 110 1.43 -3.89 0.25
N GLN A 111 2.70 -3.68 0.60
CA GLN A 111 3.10 -2.66 1.57
C GLN A 111 2.78 -1.25 1.11
N LYS A 112 3.11 -0.90 -0.14
CA LYS A 112 2.79 0.42 -0.73
C LYS A 112 1.29 0.67 -0.86
N ALA A 113 0.50 -0.38 -1.06
CA ALA A 113 -0.95 -0.30 -1.04
C ALA A 113 -1.54 -0.18 0.37
N GLY A 114 -0.74 -0.33 1.44
CA GLY A 114 -1.24 -0.34 2.82
C GLY A 114 -2.04 -1.61 3.16
N LEU A 115 -1.86 -2.67 2.36
CA LEU A 115 -2.49 -3.98 2.52
C LEU A 115 -1.64 -4.94 3.37
N THR A 116 -0.56 -4.47 4.01
CA THR A 116 0.36 -5.31 4.79
C THR A 116 -0.33 -6.12 5.89
N GLN A 117 -1.40 -5.57 6.47
CA GLN A 117 -2.23 -6.25 7.48
C GLN A 117 -2.93 -7.52 6.94
N TYR A 118 -3.09 -7.60 5.62
CA TYR A 118 -3.67 -8.75 4.93
C TYR A 118 -2.60 -9.60 4.24
N ALA A 119 -1.32 -9.26 4.37
CA ALA A 119 -0.23 -10.01 3.74
C ALA A 119 -0.17 -11.47 4.18
N ALA A 120 -0.59 -11.77 5.42
CA ALA A 120 -0.63 -13.13 5.96
C ALA A 120 -1.70 -14.04 5.33
N LEU A 121 -2.56 -13.51 4.45
CA LEU A 121 -3.61 -14.26 3.76
C LEU A 121 -3.19 -14.79 2.38
N PHE A 122 -1.97 -14.47 1.94
CA PHE A 122 -1.39 -14.85 0.66
C PHE A 122 -0.18 -15.77 0.86
#